data_AF-A0AAU9LC03-F1
#
_entry.id   AF-A0AAU9LC03-F1
#
_cell.length_a   1.000
_cell.length_b   1.000
_cell.length_c   1.000
_cell.angle_alpha   90.00
_cell.angle_beta   90.00
_cell.angle_gamma   90.00
#
_symmetry.space_group_name_H-M   'P 1'
#
loop_
_entity.id
_entity.type
_entity.pdbx_description
1 polymer ?
#
loop_
_entity_poly.entity_id
_entity_poly.type
_entity_poly.pdbx_seq_one_letter_code
_entity_poly.pdbx_strand_id
1 'polypeptide(L)'
;MIILACEDGAVMMWETTPNYGIERSWSLAAPPSANTLAIDYDEGTVVLRLGHDTPVLSMDAGGSEKLIWTTNNDVYTASVKGVVTEMSLQDGEKLPLVSRDLGSCEVYPQTVQHNSNGRT
;
A
#
# COMPACT_ATOMS: atom_id res chain seq x y z
N MET A 1 1.67 -13.94 2.47
CA MET A 1 2.99 -13.97 3.15
C MET A 1 2.91 -14.94 4.32
N ILE A 2 3.89 -15.85 4.46
CA ILE A 2 4.00 -16.77 5.60
C ILE A 2 5.13 -16.25 6.49
N ILE A 3 4.89 -16.18 7.80
CA ILE A 3 5.85 -15.72 8.80
C ILE A 3 5.97 -16.77 9.89
N LEU A 4 7.19 -17.21 10.17
CA LEU A 4 7.52 -18.17 11.23
C LEU A 4 8.46 -17.50 12.24
N ALA A 5 8.26 -17.82 13.52
CA ALA A 5 9.12 -17.43 14.63
C ALA A 5 9.85 -18.68 15.14
N CYS A 6 11.14 -18.55 15.47
CA CYS A 6 12.00 -19.65 15.89
C CYS A 6 12.60 -19.38 17.29
N GLU A 7 12.84 -20.46 18.05
CA GLU A 7 13.43 -20.39 19.39
C GLU A 7 14.89 -19.94 19.42
N ASP A 8 15.55 -19.82 18.26
CA ASP A 8 16.88 -19.24 18.13
C ASP A 8 16.86 -17.71 17.92
N GLY A 9 15.67 -17.10 17.97
CA GLY A 9 15.45 -15.67 17.76
C GLY A 9 15.30 -15.26 16.29
N ALA A 10 15.39 -16.21 15.35
CA ALA A 10 15.16 -15.94 13.95
C ALA A 10 13.66 -15.79 13.65
N VAL A 11 13.32 -14.76 12.88
CA VAL A 11 12.02 -14.64 12.22
C VAL A 11 12.23 -14.91 10.75
N MET A 12 11.47 -15.85 10.19
CA MET A 12 11.49 -16.16 8.77
C MET A 12 10.23 -15.64 8.12
N MET A 13 10.40 -14.69 7.23
CA MET A 13 9.39 -14.37 6.21
C MET A 13 9.72 -15.22 4.99
N TRP A 14 8.72 -15.74 4.28
CA TRP A 14 8.99 -16.46 3.03
C TRP A 14 9.86 -15.57 2.11
N GLU A 15 11.08 -16.03 1.82
CA GLU A 15 12.20 -15.36 1.11
C GLU A 15 13.15 -14.43 1.89
N THR A 16 12.90 -14.08 3.16
CA THR A 16 13.85 -13.28 3.98
C THR A 16 13.88 -13.67 5.46
N THR A 17 15.07 -13.71 6.07
CA THR A 17 15.26 -14.04 7.50
C THR A 17 15.78 -12.84 8.30
N PRO A 18 14.92 -11.89 8.69
CA PRO A 18 15.32 -10.80 9.58
C PRO A 18 15.71 -11.34 10.97
N ASN A 19 16.89 -10.96 11.45
CA ASN A 19 17.36 -11.22 12.81
C ASN A 19 17.53 -9.90 13.54
N TYR A 20 16.73 -9.67 14.59
CA TYR A 20 16.76 -8.44 15.38
C TYR A 20 17.67 -8.52 16.61
N GLY A 21 18.24 -9.70 16.91
CA GLY A 21 19.16 -9.88 18.04
C GLY A 21 18.52 -9.76 19.42
N ILE A 22 17.19 -9.88 19.52
CA ILE A 22 16.41 -9.71 20.76
C ILE A 22 16.04 -11.08 21.35
N GLU A 23 17.02 -11.96 21.49
CA GLU A 23 16.84 -13.33 21.97
C GLU A 23 15.65 -14.08 21.32
N ARG A 24 14.99 -14.98 22.04
CA ARG A 24 14.05 -15.97 21.47
C ARG A 24 12.65 -15.38 21.29
N SER A 25 12.03 -15.68 20.15
CA SER A 25 10.64 -15.30 19.86
C SER A 25 9.66 -16.41 20.22
N TRP A 26 8.54 -16.07 20.86
CA TRP A 26 7.56 -17.06 21.37
C TRP A 26 6.16 -16.92 20.78
N SER A 27 5.78 -15.71 20.38
CA SER A 27 4.42 -15.41 19.92
C SER A 27 4.43 -14.43 18.75
N LEU A 28 3.45 -14.61 17.87
CA LEU A 28 3.18 -13.76 16.71
C LEU A 28 1.71 -13.36 16.75
N ALA A 29 1.44 -12.07 16.52
CA ALA A 29 0.09 -11.56 16.36
C ALA A 29 -0.02 -10.68 15.11
N ALA A 30 -0.98 -11.02 14.23
CA ALA A 30 -1.29 -10.26 13.02
C ALA A 30 -2.80 -9.96 12.99
N PRO A 31 -3.22 -8.69 13.11
CA PRO A 31 -4.63 -8.32 12.98
C PRO A 31 -5.10 -8.54 11.54
N PRO A 32 -6.30 -9.11 11.30
CA PRO A 32 -6.79 -9.36 9.94
C PRO A 32 -6.95 -8.09 9.08
N SER A 33 -7.14 -6.94 9.73
CA SER A 33 -7.44 -5.66 9.10
C SER A 33 -6.28 -4.66 9.08
N ALA A 34 -5.10 -5.05 9.58
CA ALA A 34 -3.93 -4.19 9.64
C ALA A 34 -2.72 -4.91 9.06
N ASN A 35 -1.90 -4.19 8.29
CA ASN A 35 -0.63 -4.70 7.80
C ASN A 35 0.45 -4.63 8.89
N THR A 36 0.11 -5.03 10.11
CA THR A 36 1.00 -4.95 11.26
C THR A 36 1.21 -6.35 11.81
N LEU A 37 2.44 -6.67 12.17
CA LEU A 37 2.83 -7.91 12.82
C LEU A 37 3.51 -7.55 14.14
N ALA A 38 2.96 -8.01 15.25
CA ALA A 38 3.65 -8.01 16.53
C ALA A 38 4.36 -9.34 16.74
N ILE A 39 5.60 -9.27 17.23
CA ILE A 39 6.44 -10.42 17.56
C ILE A 39 6.91 -10.24 19.00
N ASP A 40 6.59 -11.19 19.86
CA ASP A 40 7.00 -11.19 21.26
C ASP A 40 8.28 -12.01 21.44
N TYR A 41 9.24 -11.39 22.12
CA TYR A 41 10.54 -11.94 22.47
C TYR A 41 10.73 -12.00 24.00
N ASP A 42 11.76 -12.72 24.45
CA ASP A 42 12.16 -12.79 25.86
C ASP A 42 12.43 -11.39 26.46
N GLU A 43 13.08 -10.49 25.70
CA GLU A 43 13.48 -9.16 26.18
C GLU A 43 12.61 -8.01 25.64
N GLY A 44 11.47 -8.29 25.02
CA GLY A 44 10.52 -7.25 24.59
C GLY A 44 9.64 -7.65 23.41
N THR A 45 8.91 -6.68 22.86
CA THR A 45 8.03 -6.89 21.70
C THR A 45 8.47 -5.99 20.55
N VAL A 46 8.58 -6.56 19.35
CA VAL A 46 8.83 -5.84 18.10
C VAL A 46 7.53 -5.77 17.31
N VAL A 47 7.20 -4.58 16.82
CA VAL A 47 6.04 -4.36 15.95
C VAL A 47 6.52 -3.94 14.57
N LEU A 48 6.23 -4.76 13.56
CA LEU A 48 6.57 -4.52 12.17
C LEU A 48 5.32 -4.06 11.42
N ARG A 49 5.45 -2.96 10.68
CA ARG A 49 4.45 -2.56 9.69
C ARG A 49 4.93 -3.03 8.32
N LEU A 50 4.10 -3.84 7.68
CA LEU A 50 4.39 -4.56 6.44
C LEU A 50 3.85 -3.75 5.26
N GLY A 51 4.72 -3.25 4.41
CA GLY A 51 4.31 -2.46 3.24
C GLY A 51 3.80 -1.06 3.59
N HIS A 52 3.11 -0.44 2.62
CA HIS A 52 2.64 0.94 2.69
C HIS A 52 1.11 0.93 2.69
N ASP A 53 0.45 1.31 3.79
CA ASP A 53 -1.03 1.34 3.83
C ASP A 53 -1.63 2.44 2.96
N THR A 54 -0.82 3.42 2.59
CA THR A 54 -1.25 4.55 1.78
C THR A 54 -1.19 4.18 0.30
N PRO A 55 -2.34 4.16 -0.42
CA PRO A 55 -2.32 3.91 -1.85
C PRO A 55 -1.49 4.98 -2.52
N VAL A 56 -0.67 4.55 -3.46
CA VAL A 56 0.15 5.47 -4.23
C VAL A 56 -0.73 6.10 -5.31
N LEU A 57 -0.75 7.43 -5.36
CA LEU A 57 -1.67 8.19 -6.20
C LEU A 57 -0.92 9.32 -6.91
N SER A 58 -1.33 9.56 -8.15
CA SER A 58 -0.89 10.71 -8.93
C SER A 58 -2.08 11.33 -9.62
N MET A 59 -2.05 12.65 -9.81
CA MET A 59 -3.03 13.39 -10.60
C MET A 59 -2.29 14.27 -11.60
N ASP A 60 -2.69 14.21 -12.86
CA ASP A 60 -2.16 15.13 -13.88
C ASP A 60 -2.83 16.51 -13.75
N ALA A 61 -2.04 17.50 -13.30
CA ALA A 61 -2.45 18.89 -13.20
C ALA A 61 -2.45 19.64 -14.55
N GLY A 62 -1.92 19.03 -15.62
CA GLY A 62 -1.65 19.66 -16.91
C GLY A 62 -2.82 19.77 -17.89
N GLY A 63 -4.03 19.35 -17.51
CA GLY A 63 -5.25 19.53 -18.32
C GLY A 63 -6.01 18.25 -18.71
N SER A 64 -5.53 17.07 -18.31
CA SER A 64 -6.30 15.83 -18.50
C SER A 64 -7.16 15.45 -17.28
N GLU A 65 -6.95 16.08 -16.11
CA GLU A 65 -7.68 15.81 -14.85
C GLU A 65 -7.82 14.31 -14.58
N LYS A 66 -6.78 13.54 -14.93
CA LYS A 66 -6.75 12.09 -14.74
C LYS A 66 -6.09 11.77 -13.42
N LEU A 67 -6.77 10.92 -12.68
CA LEU A 67 -6.28 10.28 -11.48
C LEU A 67 -5.75 8.90 -11.86
N ILE A 68 -4.60 8.53 -11.33
CA ILE A 68 -4.09 7.16 -11.37
C ILE A 68 -3.72 6.77 -9.94
N TRP A 69 -4.17 5.60 -9.50
CA TRP A 69 -3.82 5.06 -8.20
C TRP A 69 -3.63 3.55 -8.26
N THR A 70 -2.97 3.02 -7.24
CA THR A 70 -2.76 1.58 -7.11
C THR A 70 -3.42 1.04 -5.84
N THR A 71 -4.11 -0.09 -5.97
CA THR A 71 -4.58 -0.88 -4.82
C THR A 71 -3.87 -2.22 -4.88
N ASN A 72 -2.97 -2.48 -3.94
CA ASN A 72 -2.02 -3.60 -4.03
C ASN A 72 -1.21 -3.53 -5.34
N ASN A 73 -1.32 -4.54 -6.19
CA ASN A 73 -0.64 -4.61 -7.48
C ASN A 73 -1.52 -4.11 -8.64
N ASP A 74 -2.80 -3.80 -8.41
CA ASP A 74 -3.71 -3.38 -9.48
C ASP A 74 -3.65 -1.86 -9.66
N VAL A 75 -3.58 -1.43 -10.93
CA VAL A 75 -3.48 -0.03 -11.32
C VAL A 75 -4.83 0.41 -11.87
N TYR A 76 -5.33 1.51 -11.33
CA TYR A 76 -6.61 2.09 -11.72
C TYR A 76 -6.42 3.52 -12.21
N THR A 77 -7.31 3.95 -13.11
CA THR A 77 -7.43 5.34 -13.53
C THR A 77 -8.87 5.83 -13.50
N ALA A 78 -9.06 7.12 -13.25
CA ALA A 78 -10.35 7.77 -13.37
C ALA A 78 -10.18 9.21 -13.90
N SER A 79 -11.22 9.74 -14.53
CA SER A 79 -11.28 11.14 -14.95
C SER A 79 -12.05 11.93 -13.91
N VAL A 80 -11.44 13.00 -13.41
CA VAL A 80 -12.05 13.98 -12.50
C VAL A 80 -12.82 15.07 -13.27
N LYS A 81 -12.59 15.17 -14.58
CA LYS A 81 -13.19 16.17 -15.45
C LYS A 81 -14.71 16.19 -15.40
N GLY A 82 -15.27 17.36 -15.09
CA GLY A 82 -16.71 17.63 -15.07
C GLY A 82 -17.44 17.17 -13.80
N VAL A 83 -16.86 16.28 -12.98
CA VAL A 83 -17.55 15.71 -11.80
C VAL A 83 -17.83 16.78 -10.73
N VAL A 84 -16.85 17.64 -10.45
CA VAL A 84 -17.00 18.71 -9.46
C VAL A 84 -18.03 19.76 -9.91
N THR A 85 -18.05 20.08 -11.21
CA THR A 85 -18.95 21.09 -11.78
C THR A 85 -20.39 20.59 -11.91
N GLU A 86 -20.59 19.32 -12.26
CA GLU A 86 -21.93 18.73 -12.43
C GLU A 86 -22.61 18.42 -11.08
N MET A 87 -21.84 18.15 -10.02
CA MET A 87 -22.37 17.72 -8.73
C MET A 87 -22.32 18.78 -7.62
N SER A 88 -21.76 19.98 -7.89
CA SER A 88 -21.65 21.07 -6.90
C SER A 88 -21.07 20.62 -5.54
N LEU A 89 -20.11 19.68 -5.58
CA LEU A 89 -19.53 19.06 -4.39
C LEU A 89 -18.72 20.07 -3.59
N GLN A 90 -18.82 19.98 -2.26
CA GLN A 90 -18.02 20.80 -1.37
C GLN A 90 -16.61 20.22 -1.21
N ASP A 91 -15.64 21.08 -0.92
CA ASP A 91 -14.29 20.64 -0.61
C ASP A 91 -14.30 19.69 0.61
N GLY A 92 -13.63 18.55 0.47
CA GLY A 92 -13.64 17.47 1.46
C GLY A 92 -14.70 16.39 1.27
N GLU A 93 -15.63 16.51 0.31
CA GLU A 93 -16.57 15.43 -0.02
C GLU A 93 -15.94 14.34 -0.89
N LYS A 94 -16.42 13.10 -0.72
CA LYS A 94 -15.94 11.95 -1.51
C LYS A 94 -16.40 12.09 -2.96
N LEU A 95 -15.45 12.01 -3.89
CA LEU A 95 -15.73 12.10 -5.32
C LEU A 95 -16.22 10.74 -5.88
N PRO A 96 -17.43 10.65 -6.47
CA PRO A 96 -17.92 9.42 -7.08
C PRO A 96 -17.29 9.22 -8.46
N LEU A 97 -16.07 8.69 -8.47
CA LEU A 97 -15.32 8.41 -9.69
C LEU A 97 -15.63 7.02 -10.25
N VAL A 98 -15.80 6.95 -11.57
CA VAL A 98 -15.84 5.67 -12.28
C VAL A 98 -14.40 5.24 -12.56
N SER A 99 -13.94 4.20 -11.86
CA SER A 99 -12.62 3.63 -12.08
C SER A 99 -12.57 2.79 -13.35
N ARG A 100 -11.42 2.83 -14.02
CA ARG A 100 -11.05 1.96 -15.12
C ARG A 100 -9.76 1.22 -14.75
N ASP A 101 -9.72 -0.07 -15.05
CA ASP A 101 -8.54 -0.91 -14.89
C ASP A 101 -7.48 -0.59 -15.96
N LEU A 102 -6.23 -0.38 -15.54
CA LEU A 102 -5.06 -0.18 -16.41
C LEU A 102 -4.12 -1.40 -16.45
N GLY A 103 -4.44 -2.46 -15.73
CA GLY A 103 -3.62 -3.65 -15.53
C GLY A 103 -3.00 -3.73 -14.14
N SER A 104 -1.99 -4.58 -14.00
CA SER A 104 -1.32 -4.85 -12.73
C SER A 104 0.20 -4.79 -12.84
N CYS A 105 0.86 -4.50 -11.72
CA CYS A 105 2.31 -4.49 -11.59
C CYS A 105 2.81 -5.87 -11.13
N GLU A 106 3.96 -6.32 -11.64
CA GLU A 106 4.62 -7.53 -11.13
C GLU A 106 5.28 -7.29 -9.76
N VAL A 107 5.75 -6.06 -9.53
CA VAL A 107 6.37 -5.60 -8.28
C VAL A 107 5.44 -4.61 -7.57
N TYR A 108 5.40 -4.65 -6.24
CA TYR A 108 4.55 -3.76 -5.46
C TYR A 108 4.88 -2.27 -5.75
N PRO A 109 3.91 -1.46 -6.19
CA PRO A 109 4.16 -0.09 -6.63
C PRO A 109 4.55 0.81 -5.45
N GLN A 110 5.71 1.47 -5.56
CA GLN A 110 6.21 2.43 -4.56
C GLN A 110 5.87 3.88 -4.92
N THR A 111 5.85 4.19 -6.22
CA THR A 111 5.60 5.54 -6.74
C THR A 111 4.77 5.45 -8.02
N VAL A 112 3.78 6.32 -8.17
CA VAL A 112 2.99 6.50 -9.39
C VAL A 112 3.22 7.94 -9.83
N GLN A 113 3.63 8.14 -11.08
CA GLN A 113 3.87 9.46 -11.61
C GLN A 113 3.36 9.55 -13.03
N HIS A 114 2.58 10.60 -13.32
CA HIS A 114 2.23 10.95 -14.69
C HIS A 114 3.48 11.41 -15.44
N ASN A 115 3.70 10.86 -16.64
CA ASN A 115 4.70 11.42 -17.54
C ASN A 115 4.21 12.78 -18.05
N SER A 116 5.08 13.78 -18.08
CA SER A 116 4.76 15.12 -18.60
C SER A 116 4.86 15.20 -20.13
N ASN A 117 5.00 14.06 -20.82
CA ASN A 117 5.31 13.99 -22.25
C ASN A 117 4.10 13.74 -23.15
N GLY A 118 2.88 13.73 -22.60
CA GLY A 118 1.65 13.72 -23.41
C GLY A 118 1.42 12.45 -24.25
N ARG A 119 2.18 11.38 -24.02
CA ARG A 119 1.87 10.05 -24.57
C ARG A 119 1.23 9.22 -23.47
N THR A 120 -0.07 9.04 -23.68
CA THR A 120 -1.01 8.15 -23.00
C THR A 120 -0.49 6.75 -22.78
#